data_AF-A0A9X0MJD2-F1
#
_entry.id   AF-A0A9X0MJD2-F1
#
_cell.length_a   1.000
_cell.length_b   1.000
_cell.length_c   1.000
_cell.angle_alpha   90.00
_cell.angle_beta   90.00
_cell.angle_gamma   90.00
#
_symmetry.space_group_name_H-M   'P 1'
#
loop_
_entity.id
_entity.type
_entity.pdbx_description
1 polymer ?
#
loop_
_entity_poly.entity_id
_entity_poly.type
_entity_poly.pdbx_seq_one_letter_code
_entity_poly.pdbx_strand_id
1 'polypeptide(L)'
;MVTLFHCSNRVFDEFKISKELAVYKECELTEGYGIYMTENFSVASHYGDFVYSVAIKEEDVFDSTSKEEIQNLLDKVEKEVRINLADYMDVDDVILEILEGEASVRKLYKELNLRLDSNESFFSDFEDRITYESDCIQRQIEDVVTNNLNKIIKYYSKTQGDVYICHKNPEVLEIVNVQEKKLIA
;
A
#
# COMPACT_ATOMS: atom_id res chain seq x y z
N MET A 1 10.03 -16.94 -2.95
CA MET A 1 10.42 -16.28 -1.68
C MET A 1 11.34 -15.14 -2.04
N VAL A 2 11.06 -13.94 -1.53
CA VAL A 2 11.86 -12.73 -1.77
C VAL A 2 12.58 -12.37 -0.47
N THR A 3 13.85 -11.97 -0.58
CA THR A 3 14.60 -11.40 0.55
C THR A 3 14.62 -9.89 0.41
N LEU A 4 14.09 -9.21 1.41
CA LEU A 4 14.07 -7.76 1.50
C LEU A 4 14.92 -7.27 2.67
N PHE A 5 15.20 -5.97 2.69
CA PHE A 5 15.98 -5.33 3.73
C PHE A 5 15.18 -4.26 4.45
N HIS A 6 15.11 -4.39 5.78
CA HIS A 6 14.60 -3.37 6.69
C HIS A 6 15.76 -2.83 7.53
N CYS A 7 15.68 -1.58 7.98
CA CYS A 7 16.70 -1.01 8.84
C CYS A 7 16.09 -0.31 10.05
N SER A 8 16.76 -0.43 11.19
CA SER A 8 16.32 0.15 12.47
C SER A 8 17.51 0.53 13.33
N ASN A 9 17.30 1.52 14.20
CA ASN A 9 18.24 1.89 15.26
C ASN A 9 18.04 1.05 16.54
N ARG A 10 17.14 0.07 16.50
CA ARG A 10 16.82 -0.82 17.62
C ARG A 10 17.02 -2.27 17.20
N VAL A 11 17.53 -3.06 18.14
CA VAL A 11 17.56 -4.51 18.03
C VAL A 11 16.19 -5.06 18.46
N PHE A 12 15.62 -5.96 17.69
CA PHE A 12 14.38 -6.66 18.02
C PHE A 12 14.40 -8.08 17.45
N ASP A 13 13.65 -8.97 18.10
CA ASP A 13 13.55 -10.38 17.70
C ASP A 13 12.32 -10.65 16.83
N GLU A 14 11.34 -9.73 16.82
CA GLU A 14 10.11 -9.85 16.04
C GLU A 14 9.62 -8.49 15.55
N PHE A 15 8.91 -8.50 14.43
CA PHE A 15 8.26 -7.32 13.88
C PHE A 15 6.92 -7.03 14.56
N LYS A 16 6.67 -5.75 14.85
CA LYS A 16 5.39 -5.29 15.40
C LYS A 16 4.99 -3.94 14.81
N ILE A 17 3.71 -3.80 14.46
CA ILE A 17 3.11 -2.54 14.01
C ILE A 17 2.29 -1.97 15.17
N SER A 18 2.72 -0.85 15.73
CA SER A 18 1.97 -0.06 16.71
C SER A 18 2.23 1.43 16.52
N LYS A 19 1.22 2.28 16.78
CA LYS A 19 1.37 3.74 16.78
C LYS A 19 2.43 4.22 17.78
N GLU A 20 2.64 3.50 18.88
CA GLU A 20 3.66 3.85 19.89
C GLU A 20 5.09 3.58 19.41
N LEU A 21 5.25 2.71 18.41
CA LEU A 21 6.54 2.34 17.82
C LEU A 21 6.88 3.18 16.58
N ALA A 22 5.93 4.01 16.11
CA ALA A 22 6.11 4.84 14.93
C ALA A 22 7.21 5.88 15.14
N VAL A 23 8.22 5.84 14.26
CA VAL A 23 9.31 6.83 14.23
C VAL A 23 8.92 8.09 13.45
N TYR A 24 8.01 7.94 12.49
CA TYR A 24 7.55 9.01 11.59
C TYR A 24 6.05 9.25 11.72
N LYS A 25 5.60 10.45 11.34
CA LYS A 25 4.17 10.75 11.24
C LYS A 25 3.62 10.16 9.95
N GLU A 26 2.38 9.67 9.98
CA GLU A 26 1.70 9.05 8.84
C GLU A 26 1.68 9.92 7.57
N CYS A 27 1.66 11.24 7.74
CA CYS A 27 1.62 12.21 6.64
C CYS A 27 2.92 12.29 5.82
N GLU A 28 4.03 11.72 6.30
CA GLU A 28 5.33 11.76 5.62
C GLU A 28 5.56 10.55 4.70
N LEU A 29 4.65 9.56 4.70
CA LEU A 29 4.81 8.30 4.01
C LEU A 29 3.67 8.08 3.01
N THR A 30 4.00 7.84 1.73
CA THR A 30 3.02 7.65 0.63
C THR A 30 1.94 6.64 1.04
N GLU A 31 2.37 5.43 1.42
CA GLU A 31 1.50 4.33 1.83
C GLU A 31 1.09 4.36 3.32
N GLY A 32 1.58 5.29 4.15
CA GLY A 32 1.19 5.45 5.55
C GLY A 32 1.94 4.54 6.55
N TYR A 33 1.26 4.06 7.60
CA TYR A 33 1.94 3.24 8.62
C TYR A 33 2.20 1.81 8.16
N GLY A 34 3.42 1.33 8.41
CA GLY A 34 3.84 -0.06 8.17
C GLY A 34 5.34 -0.27 8.38
N ILE A 35 5.80 -1.49 8.12
CA ILE A 35 7.22 -1.86 8.11
C ILE A 35 7.70 -1.77 6.68
N TYR A 36 8.58 -0.79 6.43
CA TYR A 36 9.14 -0.50 5.12
C TYR A 36 10.38 -1.33 4.86
N MET A 37 10.46 -1.87 3.65
CA MET A 37 11.51 -2.76 3.20
C MET A 37 11.86 -2.45 1.74
N THR A 38 13.05 -2.86 1.29
CA THR A 38 13.48 -2.75 -0.10
C THR A 38 14.41 -3.89 -0.47
N GLU A 39 14.48 -4.24 -1.76
CA GLU A 39 15.48 -5.20 -2.27
C GLU A 39 16.90 -4.60 -2.28
N ASN A 40 17.02 -3.28 -2.23
CA ASN A 40 18.30 -2.59 -2.29
C ASN A 40 18.91 -2.44 -0.88
N PHE A 41 19.85 -3.33 -0.54
CA PHE A 41 20.59 -3.28 0.72
C PHE A 41 21.21 -1.90 0.98
N SER A 42 21.78 -1.26 -0.05
CA SER A 42 22.40 0.05 0.10
C SER A 42 21.37 1.07 0.57
N VAL A 43 20.21 1.16 -0.09
CA VAL A 43 19.11 2.05 0.30
C VAL A 43 18.67 1.75 1.73
N ALA A 44 18.35 0.50 2.06
CA ALA A 44 17.92 0.12 3.40
C ALA A 44 18.94 0.52 4.47
N SER A 45 20.24 0.29 4.20
CA SER A 45 21.29 0.55 5.16
C SER A 45 21.27 2.00 5.65
N HIS A 46 20.98 3.01 4.81
CA HIS A 46 21.08 4.43 5.18
C HIS A 46 20.20 4.86 6.37
N TYR A 47 19.17 4.10 6.73
CA TYR A 47 18.16 4.51 7.72
C TYR A 47 18.47 4.17 9.18
N GLY A 48 19.54 3.43 9.45
CA GLY A 48 19.91 3.08 10.81
C GLY A 48 21.10 2.14 10.96
N ASP A 49 21.30 1.67 12.19
CA ASP A 49 22.49 0.91 12.62
C ASP A 49 22.37 -0.60 12.37
N PHE A 50 21.16 -1.16 12.37
CA PHE A 50 20.91 -2.58 12.19
C PHE A 50 20.11 -2.85 10.92
N VAL A 51 20.68 -3.61 10.01
CA VAL A 51 20.02 -4.03 8.76
C VAL A 51 19.54 -5.47 8.90
N TYR A 52 18.23 -5.66 8.76
CA TYR A 52 17.54 -6.94 8.83
C TYR A 52 17.32 -7.47 7.42
N SER A 53 17.75 -8.71 7.16
CA SER A 53 17.31 -9.48 5.99
C SER A 53 16.00 -10.18 6.36
N VAL A 54 14.95 -9.89 5.61
CA VAL A 54 13.58 -10.34 5.86
C VAL A 54 13.14 -11.22 4.70
N ALA A 55 12.84 -12.49 4.95
CA ALA A 55 12.22 -13.37 3.98
C ALA A 55 10.71 -13.16 3.98
N ILE A 56 10.15 -13.07 2.78
CA ILE A 56 8.71 -12.98 2.54
C ILE A 56 8.29 -13.94 1.43
N LYS A 57 7.03 -14.37 1.47
CA LYS A 57 6.42 -15.18 0.42
C LYS A 57 5.86 -14.28 -0.67
N GLU A 58 6.00 -14.70 -1.92
CA GLU A 58 5.54 -13.90 -3.08
C GLU A 58 4.01 -13.80 -3.08
N GLU A 59 3.31 -14.85 -2.66
CA GLU A 59 1.85 -14.87 -2.55
C GLU A 59 1.29 -13.92 -1.46
N ASP A 60 2.12 -13.42 -0.55
CA ASP A 60 1.73 -12.42 0.45
C ASP A 60 1.91 -10.98 -0.07
N VAL A 61 2.40 -10.79 -1.30
CA VAL A 61 2.65 -9.49 -1.95
C VAL A 61 1.53 -9.13 -2.91
N PHE A 62 1.08 -7.88 -2.86
CA PHE A 62 0.34 -7.22 -3.92
C PHE A 62 1.33 -6.26 -4.63
N ASP A 63 1.58 -6.48 -5.90
CA ASP A 63 2.48 -5.70 -6.74
C ASP A 63 1.75 -4.54 -7.43
N SER A 64 1.71 -3.39 -6.76
CA SER A 64 1.19 -2.15 -7.35
C SER A 64 2.16 -1.47 -8.31
N THR A 65 3.27 -2.12 -8.70
CA THR A 65 4.10 -1.72 -9.85
C THR A 65 3.63 -2.38 -11.14
N SER A 66 2.66 -3.31 -11.06
CA SER A 66 2.02 -3.96 -12.19
C SER A 66 0.71 -3.27 -12.58
N LYS A 67 0.64 -2.75 -13.82
CA LYS A 67 -0.62 -2.21 -14.39
C LYS A 67 -1.75 -3.26 -14.33
N GLU A 68 -1.42 -4.52 -14.61
CA GLU A 68 -2.40 -5.61 -14.62
C GLU A 68 -2.98 -5.86 -13.23
N GLU A 69 -2.17 -5.83 -12.17
CA GLU A 69 -2.69 -6.03 -10.82
C GLU A 69 -3.61 -4.89 -10.35
N ILE A 70 -3.25 -3.65 -10.67
CA ILE A 70 -4.10 -2.49 -10.36
C ILE A 70 -5.41 -2.57 -11.14
N GLN A 71 -5.37 -2.88 -12.45
CA GLN A 71 -6.57 -3.06 -13.25
C GLN A 71 -7.46 -4.17 -12.68
N ASN A 72 -6.88 -5.33 -12.34
CA ASN A 72 -7.62 -6.43 -11.72
C ASN A 72 -8.28 -6.03 -10.40
N LEU A 73 -7.67 -5.13 -9.62
CA LEU A 73 -8.28 -4.58 -8.40
C LEU A 73 -9.47 -3.68 -8.74
N LEU A 74 -9.34 -2.80 -9.73
CA LEU A 74 -10.41 -1.90 -10.16
C LEU A 74 -11.59 -2.68 -10.78
N ASP A 75 -11.33 -3.69 -11.60
CA ASP A 75 -12.36 -4.58 -12.16
C ASP A 75 -13.17 -5.29 -11.07
N LYS A 76 -12.52 -5.67 -9.95
CA LYS A 76 -13.21 -6.22 -8.79
C LYS A 76 -14.10 -5.19 -8.11
N VAL A 77 -13.64 -3.95 -7.97
CA VAL A 77 -14.46 -2.83 -7.45
C VAL A 77 -15.70 -2.66 -8.33
N GLU A 78 -15.54 -2.55 -9.64
CA GLU A 78 -16.65 -2.41 -10.59
C GLU A 78 -17.67 -3.54 -10.46
N LYS A 79 -17.17 -4.79 -10.41
CA LYS A 79 -18.01 -5.98 -10.32
C LYS A 79 -18.77 -6.08 -9.00
N GLU A 80 -18.10 -5.85 -7.87
CA GLU A 80 -18.70 -6.03 -6.55
C GLU A 80 -19.65 -4.87 -6.19
N VAL A 81 -19.27 -3.64 -6.55
CA VAL A 81 -20.07 -2.42 -6.28
C VAL A 81 -21.13 -2.20 -7.36
N ARG A 82 -21.04 -2.91 -8.50
CA ARG A 82 -21.93 -2.81 -9.67
C ARG A 82 -21.97 -1.40 -10.25
N ILE A 83 -20.79 -0.85 -10.48
CA ILE A 83 -20.57 0.44 -11.13
C ILE A 83 -19.53 0.24 -12.24
N ASN A 84 -19.61 1.04 -13.29
CA ASN A 84 -18.55 1.12 -14.30
C ASN A 84 -17.77 2.41 -14.04
N LEU A 85 -16.54 2.32 -13.55
CA LEU A 85 -15.77 3.50 -13.13
C LEU A 85 -15.45 4.39 -14.33
N ALA A 86 -15.25 3.81 -15.52
CA ALA A 86 -14.96 4.53 -16.75
C ALA A 86 -16.10 5.47 -17.21
N ASP A 87 -17.32 5.29 -16.71
CA ASP A 87 -18.43 6.21 -16.99
C ASP A 87 -18.32 7.53 -16.21
N TYR A 88 -17.50 7.56 -15.14
CA TYR A 88 -17.44 8.68 -14.19
C TYR A 88 -16.04 9.28 -14.01
N MET A 89 -14.99 8.57 -14.38
CA MET A 89 -13.61 9.03 -14.26
C MET A 89 -12.69 8.41 -15.32
N ASP A 90 -11.52 8.99 -15.51
CA ASP A 90 -10.45 8.36 -16.29
C ASP A 90 -9.72 7.31 -15.43
N VAL A 91 -9.97 6.04 -15.73
CA VAL A 91 -9.38 4.89 -15.02
C VAL A 91 -7.90 4.73 -15.35
N ASP A 92 -7.48 5.05 -16.58
CA ASP A 92 -6.08 4.94 -16.99
C ASP A 92 -5.22 5.96 -16.25
N ASP A 93 -5.74 7.18 -16.02
CA ASP A 93 -5.06 8.20 -15.20
C ASP A 93 -4.87 7.74 -13.76
N VAL A 94 -5.88 7.12 -13.13
CA VAL A 94 -5.76 6.57 -11.76
C VAL A 94 -4.66 5.51 -11.69
N ILE A 95 -4.59 4.63 -12.68
CA ILE A 95 -3.55 3.60 -12.74
C ILE A 95 -2.18 4.24 -12.91
N LEU A 96 -2.05 5.23 -13.80
CA LEU A 96 -0.80 5.92 -14.06
C LEU A 96 -0.28 6.62 -12.80
N GLU A 97 -1.14 7.31 -12.06
CA GLU A 97 -0.78 7.98 -10.81
C GLU A 97 -0.21 7.00 -9.76
N ILE A 98 -0.74 5.77 -9.67
CA ILE A 98 -0.20 4.74 -8.77
C ILE A 98 1.17 4.27 -9.26
N LEU A 99 1.30 3.99 -10.57
CA LEU A 99 2.55 3.51 -11.16
C LEU A 99 3.69 4.53 -11.05
N GLU A 100 3.35 5.82 -11.11
CA GLU A 100 4.31 6.91 -10.95
C GLU A 100 4.58 7.27 -9.47
N GLY A 101 3.90 6.61 -8.53
CA GLY A 101 4.04 6.86 -7.09
C GLY A 101 3.44 8.20 -6.65
N GLU A 102 2.49 8.75 -7.41
CA GLU A 102 1.72 9.96 -7.09
C GLU A 102 0.52 9.64 -6.19
N ALA A 103 -0.10 8.47 -6.42
CA ALA A 103 -1.20 7.95 -5.62
C ALA A 103 -0.78 6.71 -4.82
N SER A 104 -1.38 6.54 -3.64
CA SER A 104 -1.19 5.38 -2.79
C SER A 104 -2.25 4.32 -3.08
N VAL A 105 -1.82 3.08 -3.34
CA VAL A 105 -2.77 1.99 -3.59
C VAL A 105 -3.57 1.65 -2.34
N ARG A 106 -2.99 1.80 -1.14
CA ARG A 106 -3.72 1.62 0.13
C ARG A 106 -4.83 2.64 0.34
N LYS A 107 -4.67 3.84 -0.22
CA LYS A 107 -5.63 4.93 -0.12
C LYS A 107 -6.45 5.10 -1.41
N LEU A 108 -6.35 4.15 -2.35
CA LEU A 108 -7.04 4.19 -3.64
C LEU A 108 -8.55 4.38 -3.47
N TYR A 109 -9.17 3.73 -2.49
CA TYR A 109 -10.60 3.93 -2.22
C TYR A 109 -10.97 5.39 -1.94
N LYS A 110 -10.09 6.17 -1.30
CA LYS A 110 -10.34 7.60 -1.06
C LYS A 110 -10.29 8.39 -2.35
N GLU A 111 -9.35 8.06 -3.24
CA GLU A 111 -9.21 8.71 -4.52
C GLU A 111 -10.41 8.40 -5.43
N LEU A 112 -10.81 7.13 -5.51
CA LEU A 112 -12.01 6.71 -6.24
C LEU A 112 -13.24 7.44 -5.71
N ASN A 113 -13.45 7.45 -4.39
CA ASN A 113 -14.58 8.14 -3.78
C ASN A 113 -14.55 9.64 -4.06
N LEU A 114 -13.39 10.30 -3.96
CA LEU A 114 -13.26 11.72 -4.26
C LEU A 114 -13.64 12.06 -5.70
N ARG A 115 -13.20 11.23 -6.68
CA ARG A 115 -13.53 11.41 -8.10
C ARG A 115 -15.01 11.19 -8.37
N LEU A 116 -15.59 10.13 -7.81
CA LEU A 116 -17.02 9.84 -7.92
C LEU A 116 -17.88 10.94 -7.27
N ASP A 117 -17.52 11.37 -6.06
CA ASP A 117 -18.18 12.45 -5.32
C ASP A 117 -17.96 13.84 -5.96
N SER A 118 -17.14 13.94 -7.00
CA SER A 118 -16.97 15.16 -7.80
C SER A 118 -17.70 15.09 -9.13
N ASN A 119 -18.35 13.96 -9.45
CA ASN A 119 -19.06 13.73 -10.70
C ASN A 119 -20.58 13.83 -10.48
N GLU A 120 -21.22 14.86 -11.04
CA GLU A 120 -22.66 15.08 -10.89
C GLU A 120 -23.52 13.93 -11.47
N SER A 121 -23.08 13.30 -12.57
CA SER A 121 -23.79 12.17 -13.17
C SER A 121 -23.79 10.95 -12.23
N PHE A 122 -22.68 10.70 -11.53
CA PHE A 122 -22.60 9.64 -10.54
C PHE A 122 -23.64 9.82 -9.42
N PHE A 123 -23.79 11.04 -8.90
CA PHE A 123 -24.85 11.33 -7.91
C PHE A 123 -26.24 11.10 -8.47
N SER A 124 -26.49 11.52 -9.71
CA SER A 124 -27.80 11.34 -10.34
C SER A 124 -28.15 9.87 -10.56
N ASP A 125 -27.17 9.04 -10.88
CA ASP A 125 -27.38 7.62 -11.19
C ASP A 125 -27.54 6.76 -9.93
N PHE A 126 -26.96 7.20 -8.80
CA PHE A 126 -26.87 6.41 -7.56
C PHE A 126 -27.30 7.16 -6.29
N GLU A 127 -28.16 8.18 -6.41
CA GLU A 127 -28.64 9.00 -5.28
C GLU A 127 -29.14 8.16 -4.10
N ASP A 128 -29.80 7.02 -4.37
CA ASP A 128 -30.37 6.12 -3.38
C ASP A 128 -29.32 5.26 -2.64
N ARG A 129 -28.10 5.16 -3.18
CA ARG A 129 -26.99 4.36 -2.65
C ARG A 129 -25.86 5.19 -2.05
N ILE A 130 -25.89 6.51 -2.20
CA ILE A 130 -24.95 7.44 -1.58
C ILE A 130 -25.56 7.93 -0.26
N THR A 131 -25.42 7.12 0.77
CA THR A 131 -26.02 7.36 2.10
C THR A 131 -24.95 7.45 3.19
N TYR A 132 -25.36 7.78 4.41
CA TYR A 132 -24.52 7.68 5.62
C TYR A 132 -24.54 6.28 6.25
N GLU A 133 -25.17 5.32 5.59
CA GLU A 133 -25.32 3.96 6.08
C GLU A 133 -24.08 3.12 5.75
N SER A 134 -23.89 2.03 6.48
CA SER A 134 -22.71 1.17 6.35
C SER A 134 -22.63 0.41 5.02
N ASP A 135 -23.69 0.42 4.22
CA ASP A 135 -23.78 -0.26 2.94
C ASP A 135 -23.75 0.73 1.75
N CYS A 136 -23.38 1.99 1.96
CA CYS A 136 -23.23 2.95 0.87
C CYS A 136 -22.10 2.58 -0.09
N ILE A 137 -22.15 3.07 -1.33
CA ILE A 137 -21.16 2.78 -2.37
C ILE A 137 -19.73 3.08 -1.91
N GLN A 138 -19.52 4.22 -1.25
CA GLN A 138 -18.21 4.64 -0.77
C GLN A 138 -17.59 3.64 0.21
N ARG A 139 -18.42 3.05 1.07
CA ARG A 139 -17.99 2.01 2.02
C ARG A 139 -17.72 0.69 1.31
N GLN A 140 -18.54 0.31 0.35
CA GLN A 140 -18.32 -0.89 -0.46
C GLN A 140 -16.99 -0.80 -1.22
N ILE A 141 -16.66 0.35 -1.83
CA ILE A 141 -15.38 0.58 -2.51
C ILE A 141 -14.21 0.42 -1.52
N GLU A 142 -14.30 1.02 -0.33
CA GLU A 142 -13.28 0.87 0.72
C GLU A 142 -13.08 -0.59 1.12
N ASP A 143 -14.17 -1.33 1.37
CA ASP A 143 -14.11 -2.72 1.78
C ASP A 143 -13.51 -3.59 0.66
N VAL A 144 -13.90 -3.40 -0.61
CA VAL A 144 -13.33 -4.16 -1.74
C VAL A 144 -11.83 -3.90 -1.88
N VAL A 145 -11.41 -2.64 -1.86
CA VAL A 145 -9.98 -2.28 -1.99
C VAL A 145 -9.19 -2.88 -0.82
N THR A 146 -9.60 -2.63 0.42
CA THR A 146 -8.85 -3.05 1.61
C THR A 146 -8.77 -4.57 1.79
N ASN A 147 -9.82 -5.30 1.39
CA ASN A 147 -9.88 -6.76 1.46
C ASN A 147 -9.05 -7.44 0.36
N ASN A 148 -8.88 -6.80 -0.80
CA ASN A 148 -8.14 -7.36 -1.92
C ASN A 148 -6.65 -6.98 -1.94
N LEU A 149 -6.21 -6.05 -1.09
CA LEU A 149 -4.80 -5.81 -0.86
C LEU A 149 -4.21 -6.92 0.03
N ASN A 150 -3.09 -7.50 -0.43
CA ASN A 150 -2.34 -8.46 0.38
C ASN A 150 -1.66 -7.80 1.58
N LYS A 151 -1.02 -8.60 2.44
CA LYS A 151 -0.40 -8.11 3.68
C LYS A 151 0.82 -7.22 3.42
N ILE A 152 1.51 -7.53 2.33
CA ILE A 152 2.66 -6.78 1.83
C ILE A 152 2.24 -6.13 0.51
N ILE A 153 2.64 -4.89 0.32
CA ILE A 153 2.41 -4.15 -0.93
C ILE A 153 3.78 -3.73 -1.45
N LYS A 154 4.06 -4.07 -2.71
CA LYS A 154 5.18 -3.50 -3.47
C LYS A 154 4.67 -2.30 -4.23
N TYR A 155 5.33 -1.15 -4.12
CA TYR A 155 4.95 0.08 -4.79
C TYR A 155 6.19 0.88 -5.22
N TYR A 156 6.00 1.79 -6.18
CA TYR A 156 7.07 2.67 -6.64
C TYR A 156 7.13 3.96 -5.81
N SER A 157 8.32 4.28 -5.30
CA SER A 157 8.62 5.55 -4.64
C SER A 157 9.54 6.38 -5.53
N LYS A 158 9.14 7.61 -5.85
CA LYS A 158 9.97 8.55 -6.63
C LYS A 158 11.35 8.81 -6.02
N THR A 159 11.52 8.62 -4.71
CA THR A 159 12.78 8.86 -4.00
C THR A 159 13.61 7.61 -3.77
N GLN A 160 12.99 6.43 -3.71
CA GLN A 160 13.64 5.18 -3.29
C GLN A 160 13.59 4.06 -4.35
N GLY A 161 12.84 4.23 -5.44
CA GLY A 161 12.52 3.17 -6.39
C GLY A 161 11.50 2.19 -5.81
N ASP A 162 11.69 0.89 -6.07
CA ASP A 162 10.79 -0.15 -5.58
C ASP A 162 10.91 -0.31 -4.05
N VAL A 163 9.77 -0.16 -3.39
CA VAL A 163 9.63 -0.27 -1.93
C VAL A 163 8.52 -1.25 -1.60
N TYR A 164 8.71 -1.98 -0.52
CA TYR A 164 7.73 -2.89 0.03
C TYR A 164 7.26 -2.37 1.39
N ILE A 165 5.97 -2.47 1.66
CA ILE A 165 5.38 -2.15 2.96
C ILE A 165 4.56 -3.33 3.47
N CYS A 166 4.92 -3.85 4.64
CA CYS A 166 4.04 -4.71 5.42
C CYS A 166 3.12 -3.82 6.25
N HIS A 167 1.84 -3.79 5.93
CA HIS A 167 0.88 -2.87 6.55
C HIS A 167 -0.10 -3.54 7.52
N LYS A 168 -0.18 -4.87 7.46
CA LYS A 168 -0.95 -5.72 8.38
C LYS A 168 -0.20 -7.02 8.62
N ASN A 169 -0.45 -7.67 9.75
CA ASN A 169 -0.04 -9.05 10.03
C ASN A 169 1.50 -9.28 9.90
N PRO A 170 2.34 -8.60 10.70
CA PRO A 170 3.80 -8.68 10.59
C PRO A 170 4.37 -10.08 10.85
N GLU A 171 3.59 -11.04 11.35
CA GLU A 171 3.98 -12.44 11.51
C GLU A 171 4.32 -13.16 10.19
N VAL A 172 4.01 -12.56 9.03
CA VAL A 172 4.47 -13.07 7.72
C VAL A 172 5.91 -12.69 7.38
N LEU A 173 6.52 -11.82 8.18
CA LEU A 173 7.90 -11.39 7.99
C LEU A 173 8.83 -12.29 8.80
N GLU A 174 9.73 -13.00 8.11
CA GLU A 174 10.73 -13.85 8.77
C GLU A 174 12.09 -13.15 8.78
N ILE A 175 12.62 -12.85 9.97
CA ILE A 175 13.99 -12.33 10.12
C ILE A 175 14.96 -13.49 9.86
N VAL A 176 15.69 -13.40 8.75
CA VAL A 176 16.69 -14.40 8.35
C VAL A 176 18.07 -14.07 8.92
N ASN A 177 18.40 -12.78 8.97
CA ASN A 177 19.71 -12.32 9.39
C ASN A 177 19.66 -10.87 9.88
N VAL A 178 20.54 -10.51 10.82
CA VAL A 178 20.71 -9.14 11.32
C VAL A 178 22.17 -8.76 11.20
N GLN A 179 22.45 -7.61 10.57
CA GLN A 179 23.79 -7.06 10.43
C GLN A 179 23.88 -5.73 11.17
N GLU A 180 24.76 -5.65 12.17
CA GLU A 180 25.16 -4.39 12.78
C GLU A 180 26.16 -3.68 11.88
N LYS A 181 25.90 -2.41 11.57
CA LYS A 181 26.87 -1.54 10.93
C LYS A 181 28.01 -1.26 11.88
N LYS A 182 29.15 -1.90 11.65
CA LYS A 182 30.39 -1.46 12.27
C LYS A 182 30.75 -0.08 11.71
N LEU A 183 30.63 0.96 12.54
CA LEU A 183 31.24 2.25 12.25
C LEU A 183 32.74 2.01 12.03
N ILE A 184 33.20 2.17 10.78
CA ILE A 184 34.63 2.27 10.52
C ILE A 184 35.01 3.66 11.02
N ALA A 185 35.67 3.70 12.18
CA ALA A 185 36.21 4.89 12.80
C ALA A 185 37.36 5.50 11.97
#